data_AF-A0A975ITE5-F1
#
_entry.id   AF-A0A975ITE5-F1
#
_cell.length_a   1.000
_cell.length_b   1.000
_cell.length_c   1.000
_cell.angle_alpha   90.00
_cell.angle_beta   90.00
_cell.angle_gamma   90.00
#
_symmetry.space_group_name_H-M   'P 1'
#
loop_
_entity.id
_entity.type
_entity.pdbx_description
1 polymer ?
#
loop_
_entity_poly.entity_id
_entity_poly.type
_entity_poly.pdbx_seq_one_letter_code
_entity_poly.pdbx_strand_id
1 'polypeptide(L)'
;MPLKNKQYGSNNYKVLQLCNLDSEGYRNKSTSRIELTKNAKAVSSISLPIPDEEVKNFSVTKIAETTNGFEVAVNWGGGNNIYDVDFYFALRGSQFYLDEIKTGKYGADTEVTRTTKKINPPIPINKVKIIGYLE
;
A
#
# COMPACT_ATOMS: atom_id res chain seq x y z
N MET A 1 6.88 6.81 -10.30
CA MET A 1 7.86 6.06 -11.13
C MET A 1 7.17 4.81 -11.68
N PRO A 2 7.42 4.35 -12.91
CA PRO A 2 6.75 3.18 -13.45
C PRO A 2 7.25 1.89 -12.78
N LEU A 3 6.32 1.00 -12.46
CA LEU A 3 6.55 -0.34 -11.92
C LEU A 3 7.37 -1.16 -12.92
N LYS A 4 8.37 -1.91 -12.45
CA LYS A 4 9.30 -2.65 -13.32
C LYS A 4 8.79 -4.03 -13.76
N ASN A 5 7.57 -4.40 -13.38
CA ASN A 5 6.94 -5.68 -13.72
C ASN A 5 7.76 -6.92 -13.30
N LYS A 6 8.55 -6.83 -12.23
CA LYS A 6 9.26 -7.97 -11.64
C LYS A 6 8.27 -9.05 -11.24
N GLN A 7 8.68 -10.29 -11.51
CA GLN A 7 7.88 -11.47 -11.24
C GLN A 7 8.25 -12.08 -9.88
N TYR A 8 7.24 -12.44 -9.09
CA TYR A 8 7.43 -13.14 -7.81
C TYR A 8 6.98 -14.59 -7.89
N GLY A 9 7.82 -15.49 -7.38
CA GLY A 9 7.60 -16.95 -7.42
C GLY A 9 7.61 -17.53 -8.85
N SER A 10 7.50 -18.85 -8.96
CA SER A 10 7.48 -19.59 -10.23
C SER A 10 6.23 -19.34 -11.12
N ASN A 11 5.33 -18.43 -10.71
CA ASN A 11 3.95 -18.36 -11.18
C ASN A 11 3.54 -16.98 -11.79
N ASN A 12 4.50 -16.20 -12.31
CA ASN A 12 4.23 -14.97 -13.09
C ASN A 12 3.36 -13.90 -12.37
N TYR A 13 3.55 -13.67 -11.07
CA TYR A 13 2.90 -12.54 -10.37
C TYR A 13 3.52 -11.23 -10.84
N LYS A 14 2.71 -10.28 -11.35
CA LYS A 14 3.18 -8.95 -11.77
C LYS A 14 2.50 -7.87 -10.93
N VAL A 15 3.23 -6.78 -10.67
CA VAL A 15 2.86 -5.76 -9.68
C VAL A 15 1.70 -4.85 -10.09
N LEU A 16 0.68 -4.82 -9.23
CA LEU A 16 0.02 -3.68 -8.57
C LEU A 16 -0.25 -2.43 -9.40
N GLN A 17 -1.29 -2.46 -10.23
CA GLN A 17 -1.81 -1.23 -10.79
C GLN A 17 -2.56 -0.44 -9.69
N LEU A 18 -2.24 0.85 -9.55
CA LEU A 18 -3.11 1.80 -8.86
C LEU A 18 -4.32 2.03 -9.78
N CYS A 19 -5.45 1.47 -9.40
CA CYS A 19 -6.69 1.54 -10.14
C CYS A 19 -7.66 2.43 -9.38
N ASN A 20 -8.14 3.46 -10.06
CA ASN A 20 -9.22 4.31 -9.60
C ASN A 20 -10.49 3.67 -10.14
N LEU A 21 -11.24 2.85 -9.39
CA LEU A 21 -12.37 2.08 -9.95
C LEU A 21 -13.60 2.12 -9.03
N ASP A 22 -14.79 2.45 -9.54
CA ASP A 22 -16.05 2.46 -8.78
C ASP A 22 -16.58 1.05 -8.49
N SER A 23 -17.77 1.00 -7.85
CA SER A 23 -18.48 -0.24 -7.49
C SER A 23 -18.86 -1.11 -8.70
N GLU A 24 -18.83 -0.57 -9.91
CA GLU A 24 -19.16 -1.27 -11.16
C GLU A 24 -17.90 -1.59 -12.00
N GLY A 25 -16.71 -1.20 -11.53
CA GLY A 25 -15.45 -1.43 -12.21
C GLY A 25 -15.09 -0.38 -13.26
N TYR A 26 -15.77 0.77 -13.28
CA TYR A 26 -15.40 1.92 -14.13
C TYR A 26 -14.41 2.84 -13.44
N ARG A 27 -13.61 3.57 -14.23
CA ARG A 27 -12.51 4.35 -13.68
C ARG A 27 -12.99 5.54 -12.84
N ASN A 28 -12.96 5.44 -11.51
CA ASN A 28 -13.41 6.46 -10.57
C ASN A 28 -12.27 6.97 -9.67
N LYS A 29 -12.03 8.29 -9.73
CA LYS A 29 -10.96 8.98 -9.00
C LYS A 29 -11.10 8.90 -7.47
N SER A 30 -12.29 8.62 -6.93
CA SER A 30 -12.53 8.57 -5.48
C SER A 30 -12.23 7.20 -4.85
N THR A 31 -12.08 6.13 -5.60
CA THR A 31 -11.98 4.76 -5.07
C THR A 31 -10.70 4.07 -5.56
N SER A 32 -9.57 4.65 -5.15
CA SER A 32 -8.26 4.10 -5.47
C SER A 32 -8.07 2.73 -4.80
N ARG A 33 -7.52 1.77 -5.53
CA ARG A 33 -7.13 0.46 -5.00
C ARG A 33 -5.88 -0.04 -5.67
N ILE A 34 -5.18 -0.92 -4.98
CA ILE A 34 -4.00 -1.59 -5.50
C ILE A 34 -4.38 -3.01 -5.93
N GLU A 35 -4.27 -3.31 -7.22
CA GLU A 35 -4.71 -4.59 -7.79
C GLU A 35 -3.56 -5.57 -8.05
N LEU A 36 -3.65 -6.77 -7.47
CA LEU A 36 -2.70 -7.85 -7.69
C LEU A 36 -3.16 -8.69 -8.87
N THR A 37 -2.28 -8.90 -9.83
CA THR A 37 -2.55 -9.79 -10.97
C THR A 37 -1.63 -11.00 -10.98
N LYS A 38 -2.20 -12.13 -11.38
CA LYS A 38 -1.49 -13.38 -11.68
C LYS A 38 -1.91 -13.82 -13.07
N ASN A 39 -0.95 -14.06 -13.97
CA ASN A 39 -1.24 -14.41 -15.36
C ASN A 39 -2.25 -13.44 -16.02
N ALA A 40 -2.07 -12.14 -15.81
CA ALA A 40 -2.95 -11.06 -16.29
C ALA A 40 -4.41 -11.08 -15.78
N LYS A 41 -4.72 -11.91 -14.77
CA LYS A 41 -6.02 -11.90 -14.08
C LYS A 41 -5.87 -11.30 -12.69
N ALA A 42 -6.79 -10.43 -12.31
CA ALA A 42 -6.85 -9.93 -10.94
C ALA A 42 -7.11 -11.08 -9.96
N VAL A 43 -6.30 -11.17 -8.91
CA VAL A 43 -6.40 -12.22 -7.87
C VAL A 43 -6.65 -11.66 -6.47
N SER A 44 -6.36 -10.38 -6.24
CA SER A 44 -6.65 -9.69 -4.99
C SER A 44 -6.57 -8.18 -5.22
N SER A 45 -7.17 -7.39 -4.33
CA SER A 45 -6.97 -5.94 -4.28
C SER A 45 -6.84 -5.46 -2.83
N ILE A 46 -6.27 -4.27 -2.66
CA ILE A 46 -6.27 -3.51 -1.40
C ILE A 46 -6.96 -2.18 -1.66
N SER A 47 -8.03 -1.88 -0.94
CA SER A 47 -8.65 -0.55 -0.99
C SER A 47 -7.77 0.49 -0.31
N LEU A 48 -7.63 1.65 -0.96
CA LEU A 48 -6.95 2.80 -0.39
C LEU A 48 -7.96 3.80 0.16
N PRO A 49 -7.58 4.58 1.18
CA PRO A 49 -8.39 5.68 1.68
C PRO A 49 -8.78 6.67 0.57
N ILE A 50 -9.98 7.22 0.68
CA ILE A 50 -10.44 8.34 -0.15
C ILE A 50 -9.78 9.64 0.36
N PRO A 51 -8.96 10.33 -0.46
CA PRO A 51 -8.32 11.58 -0.05
C PRO A 51 -9.34 12.64 0.36
N ASP A 52 -9.08 13.30 1.49
CA ASP A 52 -9.86 14.42 2.07
C ASP A 52 -11.32 14.10 2.49
N GLU A 53 -11.82 12.89 2.19
CA GLU A 53 -13.06 12.35 2.77
C GLU A 53 -12.76 11.44 3.97
N GLU A 54 -11.81 10.51 3.83
CA GLU A 54 -11.43 9.58 4.89
C GLU A 54 -10.11 9.97 5.55
N VAL A 55 -9.12 10.39 4.74
CA VAL A 55 -7.78 10.76 5.22
C VAL A 55 -7.28 12.00 4.48
N LYS A 56 -6.95 13.05 5.25
CA LYS A 56 -6.52 14.35 4.73
C LYS A 56 -5.19 14.26 3.99
N ASN A 57 -5.12 14.86 2.80
CA ASN A 57 -3.96 14.86 1.90
C ASN A 57 -3.37 13.46 1.65
N PHE A 58 -4.21 12.42 1.66
CA PHE A 58 -3.75 11.05 1.40
C PHE A 58 -3.25 10.89 -0.03
N SER A 59 -2.09 10.26 -0.19
CA SER A 59 -1.52 9.97 -1.50
C SER A 59 -0.63 8.74 -1.46
N VAL A 60 -0.64 7.94 -2.53
CA VAL A 60 0.34 6.87 -2.74
C VAL A 60 1.57 7.49 -3.42
N THR A 61 2.71 7.45 -2.76
CA THR A 61 3.94 8.05 -3.29
C THR A 61 4.82 7.06 -4.04
N LYS A 62 4.75 5.78 -3.67
CA LYS A 62 5.54 4.73 -4.30
C LYS A 62 4.85 3.38 -4.18
N ILE A 63 4.87 2.63 -5.25
CA ILE A 63 4.64 1.18 -5.22
C ILE A 63 5.89 0.58 -5.83
N ALA A 64 6.55 -0.31 -5.11
CA ALA A 64 7.82 -0.85 -5.56
C ALA A 64 8.00 -2.31 -5.20
N GLU A 65 8.84 -2.94 -6.00
CA GLU A 65 9.15 -4.35 -5.97
C GLU A 65 10.32 -4.59 -5.00
N THR A 66 10.18 -5.54 -4.07
CA THR A 66 11.23 -5.91 -3.11
C THR A 66 11.83 -7.26 -3.46
N THR A 67 12.72 -7.82 -2.63
CA THR A 67 13.27 -9.16 -2.87
C THR A 67 12.21 -10.24 -2.72
N ASN A 68 11.36 -10.13 -1.69
CA ASN A 68 10.41 -11.18 -1.29
C ASN A 68 8.94 -10.80 -1.51
N GLY A 69 8.67 -9.61 -2.05
CA GLY A 69 7.32 -9.16 -2.36
C GLY A 69 7.32 -7.71 -2.80
N PHE A 70 6.57 -6.83 -2.14
CA PHE A 70 6.47 -5.43 -2.58
C PHE A 70 6.28 -4.48 -1.40
N GLU A 71 6.48 -3.19 -1.67
CA GLU A 71 6.18 -2.10 -0.76
C GLU A 71 5.15 -1.15 -1.37
N VAL A 72 4.32 -0.57 -0.50
CA VAL A 72 3.42 0.54 -0.82
C VAL A 72 3.76 1.65 0.15
N ALA A 73 4.33 2.74 -0.35
CA ALA A 73 4.56 3.97 0.41
C ALA A 73 3.40 4.92 0.18
N VAL A 74 2.90 5.49 1.27
CA VAL A 74 1.85 6.49 1.26
C VAL A 74 2.25 7.68 2.12
N ASN A 75 1.68 8.81 1.80
CA ASN A 75 1.86 10.05 2.53
C ASN A 75 0.48 10.57 2.90
N TRP A 76 0.38 11.18 4.07
CA TRP A 76 -0.83 11.86 4.49
C TRP A 76 -0.50 12.90 5.57
N GLY A 77 -1.44 13.78 5.90
CA GLY A 77 -1.22 14.75 6.97
C GLY A 77 -2.03 16.03 6.84
N GLY A 78 -1.88 16.92 7.80
CA GLY A 78 -2.63 18.16 7.87
C GLY A 78 -2.10 19.10 8.93
N GLY A 79 -2.34 20.40 8.72
CA GLY A 79 -1.73 21.44 9.55
C GLY A 79 -0.21 21.39 9.39
N ASN A 80 0.51 21.27 10.51
CA ASN A 80 1.97 21.27 10.53
C ASN A 80 2.60 19.86 10.56
N ASN A 81 1.81 18.79 10.40
CA ASN A 81 2.30 17.41 10.47
C ASN A 81 2.11 16.67 9.14
N ILE A 82 3.18 16.02 8.68
CA ILE A 82 3.21 15.12 7.53
C ILE A 82 3.68 13.75 8.00
N TYR A 83 3.06 12.71 7.48
CA TYR A 83 3.38 11.33 7.77
C TYR A 83 3.74 10.59 6.49
N ASP A 84 4.83 9.82 6.53
CA ASP A 84 5.17 8.81 5.53
C ASP A 84 4.91 7.43 6.15
N VAL A 85 4.21 6.55 5.45
CA VAL A 85 3.95 5.17 5.90
C VAL A 85 4.28 4.19 4.78
N ASP A 86 5.23 3.30 5.05
CA ASP A 86 5.64 2.22 4.15
C ASP A 86 5.06 0.88 4.62
N PHE A 87 4.21 0.27 3.79
CA PHE A 87 3.65 -1.06 4.00
C PHE A 87 4.44 -2.10 3.23
N TYR A 88 5.01 -3.07 3.93
CA TYR A 88 5.81 -4.14 3.34
C TYR A 88 5.05 -5.46 3.30
N PHE A 89 4.87 -5.98 2.08
CA PHE A 89 4.19 -7.23 1.81
C PHE A 89 5.17 -8.29 1.32
N ALA A 90 5.14 -9.47 1.92
CA ALA A 90 5.94 -10.62 1.49
C ALA A 90 5.06 -11.72 0.88
N LEU A 91 5.54 -12.35 -0.19
CA LEU A 91 4.92 -13.53 -0.77
C LEU A 91 5.24 -14.75 0.11
N ARG A 92 4.20 -15.45 0.58
CA ARG A 92 4.34 -16.72 1.30
C ARG A 92 3.44 -17.74 0.63
N GLY A 93 4.03 -18.77 0.03
CA GLY A 93 3.30 -19.72 -0.81
C GLY A 93 2.68 -19.02 -2.02
N SER A 94 1.35 -18.94 -2.06
CA SER A 94 0.58 -18.39 -3.19
C SER A 94 -0.09 -17.03 -2.91
N GLN A 95 0.17 -16.42 -1.75
CA GLN A 95 -0.47 -15.17 -1.33
C GLN A 95 0.50 -14.20 -0.65
N PHE A 96 0.23 -12.90 -0.76
CA PHE A 96 0.98 -11.84 -0.07
C PHE A 96 0.44 -11.58 1.35
N TYR A 97 1.34 -11.24 2.25
CA TYR A 97 1.06 -10.93 3.65
C TYR A 97 1.74 -9.64 4.05
N LEU A 98 1.05 -8.79 4.80
CA LEU A 98 1.64 -7.63 5.46
C LEU A 98 2.49 -8.09 6.64
N ASP A 99 3.79 -7.81 6.55
CA ASP A 99 4.81 -8.26 7.51
C ASP A 99 5.38 -7.12 8.34
N GLU A 100 5.41 -5.91 7.79
CA GLU A 100 6.04 -4.75 8.42
C GLU A 100 5.40 -3.45 7.96
N ILE A 101 5.32 -2.50 8.88
CA ILE A 101 4.96 -1.11 8.62
C ILE A 101 6.09 -0.23 9.15
N LYS A 102 6.55 0.73 8.35
CA LYS A 102 7.45 1.79 8.81
C LYS A 102 6.73 3.11 8.73
N THR A 103 6.84 3.92 9.77
CA THR A 103 6.19 5.23 9.84
C THR A 103 7.25 6.29 10.11
N GLY A 104 7.22 7.37 9.33
CA GLY A 104 7.96 8.60 9.57
C GLY A 104 6.99 9.74 9.88
N LYS A 105 7.23 10.49 10.94
CA LYS A 105 6.49 11.73 11.26
C LYS A 105 7.41 12.93 11.10
N TYR A 106 6.93 13.93 10.38
CA TYR A 106 7.62 15.19 10.12
C TYR A 106 6.72 16.34 10.60
N GLY A 107 7.25 17.22 11.43
CA GLY A 107 6.55 18.42 11.88
C GLY A 107 7.45 19.64 11.79
N ALA A 108 6.85 20.83 11.70
CA ALA A 108 7.60 22.09 11.64
C ALA A 108 8.54 22.31 12.84
N ASP A 109 8.15 21.82 14.02
CA ASP A 109 8.83 22.05 15.30
C ASP A 109 9.21 20.77 16.05
N THR A 110 9.13 19.60 15.41
CA THR A 110 9.41 18.29 16.06
C THR A 110 10.46 17.49 15.30
N GLU A 111 11.32 16.83 16.07
CA GLU A 111 12.29 15.84 15.59
C GLU A 111 11.62 14.76 14.73
N VAL A 112 12.26 14.40 13.62
CA VAL A 112 11.78 13.36 12.70
C VAL A 112 11.75 12.04 13.44
N THR A 113 10.56 11.57 13.79
CA THR A 113 10.40 10.29 14.48
C THR A 113 10.17 9.20 13.44
N ARG A 114 10.96 8.12 13.52
CA ARG A 114 10.79 6.94 12.67
C ARG A 114 10.53 5.71 13.53
N THR A 115 9.45 5.01 13.25
CA THR A 115 9.07 3.77 13.93
C THR A 115 8.96 2.62 12.94
N THR A 116 9.26 1.42 13.40
CA THR A 116 9.07 0.19 12.64
C THR A 116 8.23 -0.77 13.47
N LYS A 117 7.14 -1.25 12.88
CA LYS A 117 6.21 -2.21 13.49
C LYS A 117 6.24 -3.49 12.68
N LYS A 118 6.77 -4.56 13.28
CA LYS A 118 6.63 -5.93 12.74
C LYS A 118 5.22 -6.44 13.02
N ILE A 119 4.60 -7.07 12.03
CA ILE A 119 3.25 -7.62 12.14
C ILE A 119 3.36 -9.12 12.43
N ASN A 120 2.90 -9.52 13.62
CA ASN A 120 2.91 -10.90 14.05
C ASN A 120 1.59 -11.27 14.75
N PRO A 121 0.79 -12.22 14.22
CA PRO A 121 1.03 -12.96 12.98
C PRO A 121 0.89 -12.05 11.74
N PRO A 122 1.61 -12.34 10.63
CA PRO A 122 1.42 -11.65 9.35
C PRO A 122 -0.03 -11.65 8.88
N ILE A 123 -0.46 -10.53 8.30
CA ILE A 123 -1.87 -10.35 7.90
C ILE A 123 -2.01 -10.64 6.40
N PRO A 124 -2.88 -11.57 5.99
CA PRO A 124 -3.15 -11.83 4.59
C PRO A 124 -3.63 -10.57 3.87
N ILE A 125 -3.12 -10.30 2.67
CA ILE A 125 -3.37 -9.04 1.93
C ILE A 125 -4.86 -8.69 1.76
N ASN A 126 -5.72 -9.69 1.58
CA ASN A 126 -7.17 -9.52 1.42
C ASN A 126 -7.90 -9.13 2.72
N LYS A 127 -7.20 -9.14 3.87
CA LYS A 127 -7.71 -8.68 5.17
C LYS A 127 -7.13 -7.33 5.59
N VAL A 128 -6.20 -6.76 4.83
CA VAL A 128 -5.55 -5.50 5.18
C VAL A 128 -6.47 -4.32 4.85
N LYS A 129 -6.67 -3.43 5.83
CA LYS A 129 -7.32 -2.13 5.65
C LYS A 129 -6.29 -1.04 5.93
N ILE A 130 -5.80 -0.37 4.89
CA ILE A 130 -4.70 0.61 4.99
C ILE A 130 -5.04 1.73 5.99
N ILE A 131 -6.27 2.23 5.96
CA ILE A 131 -6.74 3.30 6.86
C ILE A 131 -6.54 2.98 8.34
N GLY A 132 -6.63 1.71 8.75
CA GLY A 132 -6.46 1.29 10.14
C GLY A 132 -5.02 1.39 10.66
N TYR A 133 -4.08 1.82 9.83
CA TYR A 133 -2.66 1.99 10.16
C TYR A 133 -2.17 3.42 9.90
N LEU A 134 -3.08 4.34 9.59
CA LEU A 134 -2.79 5.77 9.44
C LEU A 134 -3.31 6.44 10.72
N GLU A 135 -2.39 6.70 11.65
CA GLU A 135 -2.66 7.25 13.00
C GLU A 135 -2.58 8.78 13.07
#